data_AF-A0A832QYE6-F1
#
_entry.id   AF-A0A832QYE6-F1
#
_cell.length_a   1.000
_cell.length_b   1.000
_cell.length_c   1.000
_cell.angle_alpha   90.00
_cell.angle_beta   90.00
_cell.angle_gamma   90.00
#
_symmetry.space_group_name_H-M   'P 1'
#
loop_
_entity.id
_entity.type
_entity.pdbx_description
1 polymer ?
#
loop_
_entity_poly.entity_id
_entity_poly.type
_entity_poly.pdbx_seq_one_letter_code
_entity_poly.pdbx_strand_id
1 'polypeptide(L)' 'MIVNQIVAALAGVLIPLLLRRLGLDPALASGTFVTTLTDVMGFFVFLGLASWVLM' A
#
# COMPACT_ATOMS: atom_id res chain seq x y z
N MET A 1 4.30 -5.33 11.35
CA MET A 1 3.00 -5.93 10.94
C MET A 1 1.82 -4.98 11.07
N ILE A 2 1.64 -4.28 12.20
CA ILE A 2 0.57 -3.27 12.36
C ILE A 2 0.63 -2.16 11.29
N VAL A 3 1.83 -1.67 10.97
CA VAL A 3 2.00 -0.62 9.94
C VAL A 3 1.50 -1.09 8.57
N ASN A 4 1.78 -2.33 8.18
CA ASN A 4 1.36 -2.83 6.87
C ASN A 4 -0.16 -3.00 6.78
N GLN A 5 -0.79 -3.41 7.89
CA GLN A 5 -2.26 -3.50 8.00
C GLN A 5 -2.94 -2.13 7.90
N ILE A 6 -2.37 -1.10 8.54
CA ILE A 6 -2.87 0.27 8.46
C ILE A 6 -2.74 0.81 7.03
N VAL A 7 -1.58 0.61 6.41
CA VAL A 7 -1.33 1.00 5.02
C VAL A 7 -2.27 0.26 4.06
N ALA A 8 -2.49 -1.04 4.25
CA ALA A 8 -3.42 -1.81 3.44
C ALA A 8 -4.86 -1.30 3.55
N ALA A 9 -5.33 -1.00 4.76
CA ALA A 9 -6.67 -0.46 4.99
C ALA A 9 -6.85 0.92 4.36
N LEU A 10 -5.85 1.80 4.49
CA LEU A 10 -5.86 3.13 3.87
C LEU A 10 -5.78 3.04 2.33
N ALA A 11 -4.88 2.22 1.80
CA ALA A 11 -4.70 1.99 0.37
C ALA A 11 -5.98 1.43 -0.26
N GLY A 12 -6.64 0.48 0.40
CA GLY A 12 -7.90 -0.13 -0.07
C GLY A 12 -9.05 0.86 -0.25
N VAL A 13 -9.02 2.01 0.43
CA VAL A 13 -10.03 3.07 0.27
C VAL A 13 -9.51 4.21 -0.62
N LEU A 14 -8.28 4.66 -0.38
CA LEU A 14 -7.72 5.86 -1.01
C LEU A 14 -7.39 5.62 -2.49
N ILE A 15 -6.85 4.46 -2.85
CA ILE A 15 -6.48 4.11 -4.23
C ILE A 15 -7.70 4.09 -5.16
N PRO A 16 -8.78 3.34 -4.87
CA PRO A 16 -9.97 3.36 -5.73
C PRO A 16 -10.63 4.73 -5.80
N LEU A 17 -10.59 5.53 -4.72
CA LEU A 17 -11.09 6.90 -4.73
C LEU A 17 -10.27 7.82 -5.65
N LEU A 18 -8.94 7.66 -5.64
CA LEU A 18 -8.02 8.43 -6.49
C LEU A 18 -8.14 8.03 -7.97
N LEU A 19 -8.18 6.72 -8.26
CA LEU A 19 -8.42 6.18 -9.60
C LEU A 19 -9.72 6.70 -10.20
N ARG A 20 -10.81 6.69 -9.42
CA ARG A 20 -12.10 7.24 -9.83
C ARG A 20 -12.02 8.74 -10.14
N ARG A 21 -11.25 9.52 -9.37
CA ARG A 21 -11.03 10.96 -9.66
C ARG A 21 -10.20 11.20 -10.92
N LEU A 22 -9.33 10.26 -11.28
CA LEU A 22 -8.52 10.29 -12.50
C LEU A 22 -9.25 9.74 -13.74
N GLY A 23 -10.51 9.30 -13.59
CA GLY A 23 -11.30 8.70 -14.67
C GLY A 23 -10.84 7.28 -15.06
N LEU A 24 -9.98 6.66 -14.26
CA LEU A 24 -9.51 5.29 -14.45
C LEU A 24 -10.45 4.33 -13.72
N ASP A 25 -10.73 3.19 -14.35
CA ASP A 25 -11.66 2.20 -13.79
C ASP A 25 -11.06 1.53 -12.54
N PRO A 26 -11.57 1.82 -11.34
CA PRO A 26 -11.00 1.29 -10.12
C PRO A 26 -11.19 -0.23 -10.03
N ALA A 27 -12.17 -0.84 -10.70
CA ALA A 27 -12.34 -2.30 -10.66
C ALA A 27 -11.17 -3.04 -11.34
N LEU A 28 -10.61 -2.44 -12.40
CA LEU A 28 -9.51 -3.04 -13.17
C LEU A 28 -8.14 -2.78 -12.52
N ALA A 29 -7.96 -1.60 -11.92
CA ALA A 29 -6.67 -1.15 -11.40
C ALA A 29 -6.51 -1.30 -9.88
N SER A 30 -7.60 -1.31 -9.09
CA SER A 30 -7.50 -1.26 -7.62
C SER A 30 -6.83 -2.49 -7.02
N GLY A 31 -7.10 -3.70 -7.52
CA GLY A 31 -6.52 -4.92 -6.97
C GLY A 31 -5.00 -4.96 -7.09
N THR A 32 -4.48 -4.73 -8.28
CA THR A 32 -3.04 -4.72 -8.56
C THR A 32 -2.33 -3.52 -7.96
N PHE A 33 -2.94 -2.34 -7.92
CA PHE A 33 -2.35 -1.18 -7.23
C PHE A 33 -2.28 -1.37 -5.72
N VAL A 34 -3.34 -1.91 -5.09
CA VAL A 34 -3.36 -2.11 -3.65
C VAL A 34 -2.30 -3.13 -3.24
N THR A 35 -2.21 -4.27 -3.93
CA THR A 35 -1.21 -5.29 -3.62
C THR A 35 0.21 -4.78 -3.80
N THR A 36 0.51 -4.11 -4.92
CA THR A 36 1.85 -3.53 -5.15
C THR A 36 2.22 -2.47 -4.11
N LEU A 37 1.27 -1.61 -3.71
CA LEU A 37 1.52 -0.61 -2.68
C LEU A 37 1.80 -1.27 -1.32
N THR A 38 1.02 -2.28 -0.94
CA THR A 38 1.24 -3.03 0.30
C THR A 38 2.53 -3.85 0.29
N ASP A 39 2.95 -4.35 -0.87
CA ASP A 39 4.22 -5.06 -1.02
C ASP A 39 5.40 -4.11 -0.83
N VAL A 40 5.40 -2.96 -1.53
CA VAL A 40 6.48 -1.95 -1.41
C VAL A 40 6.56 -1.41 0.01
N MET A 41 5.42 -1.02 0.62
CA MET A 41 5.39 -0.49 1.97
C MET A 41 5.76 -1.56 3.01
N GLY A 42 5.31 -2.80 2.83
CA GLY A 42 5.71 -3.92 3.67
C GLY A 42 7.22 -4.16 3.64
N PHE A 43 7.81 -4.13 2.45
CA PHE A 43 9.25 -4.27 2.25
C PHE A 43 10.03 -3.11 2.90
N PHE A 44 9.59 -1.87 2.68
CA PHE A 44 10.20 -0.68 3.25
C PHE A 44 10.17 -0.68 4.78
N VAL A 45 9.02 -1.00 5.37
CA VAL A 45 8.87 -1.07 6.82
C VAL A 45 9.73 -2.19 7.39
N PHE A 46 9.80 -3.34 6.72
CA PHE A 46 10.63 -4.45 7.16
C PHE A 46 12.12 -4.10 7.14
N LEU A 47 12.63 -3.59 6.01
CA LEU A 47 14.04 -3.21 5.87
C LEU A 47 14.42 -1.99 6.73
N GLY A 48 13.50 -1.03 6.88
CA GLY A 48 13.68 0.14 7.74
C GLY A 48 13.78 -0.25 9.20
N LEU A 49 12.87 -1.10 9.70
CA LEU A 49 12.95 -1.63 11.06
C LEU A 49 14.20 -2.50 11.26
N ALA A 50 14.55 -3.33 10.28
CA ALA A 50 15.76 -4.14 10.34
C ALA A 50 17.01 -3.24 10.45
N SER A 51 17.11 -2.19 9.63
CA SER A 51 18.23 -1.24 9.71
C SER A 51 18.28 -0.53 11.06
N TRP A 52 17.13 -0.16 11.62
CA TRP A 52 17.07 0.57 12.90
C TRP A 52 17.37 -0.30 14.12
N VAL A 53 17.08 -1.60 14.06
CA VAL A 53 17.33 -2.56 15.13
C VAL A 53 18.73 -3.16 15.06
N LEU A 54 19.27 -3.32 13.85
CA LEU A 54 20.55 -3.98 13.61
C LEU A 54 21.75 -3.01 13.57
N MET A 55 21.49 -1.70 13.47
CA MET A 55 22.47 -0.63 13.69
C MET A 55 22.64 -0.27 15.16
#